data_AF-A0A6G7XD92-F1
#
_entry.id   AF-A0A6G7XD92-F1
#
_cell.length_a   1.000
_cell.length_b   1.000
_cell.length_c   1.000
_cell.angle_alpha   90.00
_cell.angle_beta   90.00
_cell.angle_gamma   90.00
#
_symmetry.space_group_name_H-M   'P 1'
#
loop_
_entity.id
_entity.type
_entity.pdbx_description
1 polymer ?
#
loop_
_entity_poly.entity_id
_entity_poly.type
_entity_poly.pdbx_seq_one_letter_code
_entity_poly.pdbx_strand_id
1 'polypeptide(L)'
;MTEAMNHGYPSTREQSPAKPQDYQRGAHEVYTVDFAGEHFEIDARAPKHTPTMFALRNNDIETVLKNLIGEDALARVIEALEDEDGYSDFEKLTELVNVIYEKVGAKNS
;
A
#
# COMPACT_ATOMS: atom_id res chain seq x y z
N MET A 1 -53.44 20.78 26.67
CA MET A 1 -53.17 19.41 26.18
C MET A 1 -52.46 19.57 24.86
N THR A 2 -51.23 19.07 24.79
CA THR A 2 -50.22 19.41 23.79
C THR A 2 -49.97 18.15 22.96
N GLU A 3 -50.25 18.17 21.66
CA GLU A 3 -49.86 17.08 20.75
C GLU A 3 -48.92 17.65 19.69
N ALA A 4 -47.63 17.39 19.88
CA ALA A 4 -46.59 17.63 18.89
C ALA A 4 -46.60 16.45 17.89
N MET A 5 -46.94 16.74 16.64
CA MET A 5 -46.82 15.81 15.53
C MET A 5 -45.32 15.62 15.20
N ASN A 6 -44.77 14.48 15.60
CA ASN A 6 -43.40 14.08 15.27
C ASN A 6 -43.45 13.24 13.97
N HIS A 7 -43.12 13.85 12.83
CA HIS A 7 -42.90 13.13 11.58
C HIS A 7 -41.55 12.39 11.66
N GLY A 8 -41.61 11.12 12.07
CA GLY A 8 -40.47 10.22 12.02
C GLY A 8 -40.13 9.84 10.58
N TYR A 9 -39.10 10.45 10.02
CA TYR A 9 -38.43 9.92 8.83
C TYR A 9 -37.72 8.61 9.22
N PRO A 10 -37.87 7.52 8.45
CA PRO A 10 -37.09 6.31 8.70
C PRO A 10 -35.61 6.62 8.45
N SER A 11 -34.82 6.57 9.52
CA SER A 11 -33.37 6.61 9.48
C SER A 11 -32.90 5.43 8.62
N THR A 12 -32.04 5.71 7.64
CA THR A 12 -31.41 4.77 6.69
C THR A 12 -30.50 3.71 7.33
N ARG A 13 -30.70 3.41 8.63
CA ARG A 13 -29.86 2.51 9.43
C ARG A 13 -30.24 1.04 9.32
N GLU A 14 -31.22 0.70 8.49
CA GLU A 14 -31.68 -0.66 8.25
C GLU A 14 -31.55 -1.00 6.77
N GLN A 15 -30.32 -1.23 6.27
CA GLN A 15 -30.06 -2.09 5.11
C GLN A 15 -28.55 -2.25 4.91
N SER A 16 -27.98 -3.28 5.55
CA SER A 16 -27.00 -4.21 4.97
C SER A 16 -26.46 -5.13 6.07
N PRO A 17 -26.76 -6.45 6.07
CA PRO A 17 -26.01 -7.41 6.85
C PRO A 17 -24.78 -7.84 6.04
N ALA A 18 -23.90 -6.89 5.72
CA ALA A 18 -22.57 -7.27 5.26
C ALA A 18 -21.84 -7.83 6.50
N LYS A 19 -21.68 -9.16 6.55
CA LYS A 19 -20.96 -9.79 7.65
C LYS A 19 -19.50 -9.31 7.56
N PRO A 20 -18.82 -9.01 8.69
CA PRO A 20 -17.41 -8.61 8.68
C PRO A 20 -16.46 -9.63 8.01
N GLN A 21 -16.93 -10.87 7.82
CA GLN A 21 -16.19 -11.96 7.18
C GLN A 21 -16.12 -11.84 5.64
N ASP A 22 -17.01 -11.06 4.99
CA ASP A 22 -16.94 -10.83 3.54
C ASP A 22 -15.84 -9.83 3.14
N TYR A 23 -15.16 -9.21 4.12
CA TYR A 23 -13.95 -8.41 3.91
C TYR A 23 -12.66 -9.24 3.91
N GLN A 24 -12.75 -10.57 3.81
CA GLN A 24 -11.59 -11.37 3.41
C GLN A 24 -11.27 -11.03 1.95
N ARG A 25 -10.45 -9.99 1.76
CA ARG A 25 -9.69 -9.78 0.51
C ARG A 25 -9.16 -11.15 0.14
N GLY A 26 -9.64 -11.72 -0.96
CA GLY A 26 -9.33 -13.10 -1.35
C GLY A 26 -7.83 -13.35 -1.34
N ALA A 27 -7.39 -14.61 -1.29
CA ALA A 27 -5.97 -14.92 -1.33
C ALA A 27 -5.32 -14.23 -2.55
N HIS A 28 -4.56 -13.16 -2.29
CA HIS A 28 -3.86 -12.41 -3.30
C HIS A 28 -2.41 -12.88 -3.28
N GLU A 29 -1.80 -12.94 -4.47
CA GLU A 29 -0.40 -13.32 -4.56
C GLU A 29 0.45 -12.24 -3.89
N VAL A 30 1.27 -12.68 -2.94
CA VAL A 30 2.22 -11.83 -2.21
C VAL A 30 3.62 -12.26 -2.60
N TYR A 31 4.47 -11.28 -2.85
CA TYR A 31 5.87 -11.46 -3.20
C TYR A 31 6.73 -10.98 -2.04
N THR A 32 7.67 -11.81 -1.61
CA THR A 32 8.70 -11.40 -0.66
C THR A 32 9.88 -10.81 -1.43
N VAL A 33 10.33 -9.64 -0.99
CA VAL A 33 11.53 -8.96 -1.49
C VAL A 33 12.46 -8.69 -0.31
N ASP A 34 13.74 -8.98 -0.54
CA ASP A 34 14.82 -8.77 0.42
C ASP A 34 15.68 -7.61 -0.10
N PHE A 35 15.89 -6.58 0.71
CA PHE A 35 16.66 -5.41 0.31
C PHE A 35 17.31 -4.74 1.52
N ALA A 36 18.59 -4.37 1.40
CA ALA A 36 19.36 -3.73 2.50
C ALA A 36 19.29 -4.48 3.85
N GLY A 37 19.12 -5.81 3.83
CA GLY A 37 18.95 -6.62 5.05
C GLY A 37 17.52 -6.65 5.61
N GLU A 38 16.60 -5.89 5.03
CA GLU A 38 15.18 -5.87 5.37
C GLU A 38 14.37 -6.82 4.49
N HIS A 39 13.27 -7.32 5.04
CA HIS A 39 12.34 -8.23 4.39
C HIS A 39 10.93 -7.64 4.40
N PHE A 40 10.29 -7.56 3.24
CA PHE A 40 8.92 -7.05 3.13
C PHE A 40 8.09 -7.81 2.09
N GLU A 41 6.79 -7.79 2.34
CA GLU A 41 5.77 -8.42 1.52
C GLU A 41 5.12 -7.40 0.62
N ILE A 42 4.95 -7.78 -0.65
CA ILE A 42 4.41 -6.92 -1.70
C ILE A 42 3.21 -7.60 -2.32
N ASP A 43 2.05 -6.93 -2.29
CA ASP A 43 0.88 -7.38 -3.01
C ASP A 43 1.15 -7.30 -4.52
N ALA A 44 0.92 -8.39 -5.27
CA ALA A 44 1.12 -8.46 -6.72
C ALA A 44 0.40 -7.35 -7.52
N ARG A 45 -0.64 -6.75 -6.93
CA ARG A 45 -1.42 -5.68 -7.53
C ARG A 45 -0.84 -4.31 -7.23
N ALA A 46 -0.08 -4.13 -6.14
CA ALA A 46 0.53 -2.86 -5.73
C ALA A 46 1.26 -2.15 -6.88
N PRO A 47 2.09 -2.82 -7.70
CA PRO A 47 2.74 -2.18 -8.85
C PRO A 47 1.78 -1.77 -9.97
N LYS A 48 0.62 -2.43 -10.08
CA LYS A 48 -0.38 -2.18 -11.13
C LYS A 48 -1.44 -1.16 -10.70
N HIS A 49 -1.46 -0.78 -9.43
CA HIS A 49 -2.45 0.15 -8.90
C HIS A 49 -2.24 1.57 -9.45
N THR A 50 -3.35 2.23 -9.80
CA THR A 50 -3.36 3.57 -10.40
C THR A 50 -2.55 4.61 -9.60
N PRO A 51 -2.66 4.72 -8.26
CA PRO A 51 -1.85 5.64 -7.48
C PRO A 51 -0.34 5.40 -7.62
N THR A 52 0.09 4.13 -7.60
CA THR A 52 1.50 3.74 -7.78
C THR A 52 2.01 4.16 -9.16
N MET A 53 1.24 3.93 -10.20
CA MET A 53 1.61 4.30 -11.58
C MET A 53 1.69 5.83 -11.76
N PHE A 54 0.79 6.59 -11.12
CA PHE A 54 0.85 8.05 -11.14
C PHE A 54 2.08 8.59 -10.42
N ALA A 55 2.41 8.04 -9.25
CA ALA A 55 3.63 8.39 -8.52
C ALA A 55 4.89 8.10 -9.34
N LEU A 56 4.95 6.93 -9.98
CA LEU A 56 6.05 6.54 -10.85
C LEU A 56 6.22 7.51 -12.03
N ARG A 57 5.11 7.92 -12.67
CA ARG A 57 5.14 8.90 -13.77
C ARG A 57 5.69 10.27 -13.33
N ASN A 58 5.46 10.65 -12.08
CA ASN A 58 5.92 11.92 -11.53
C ASN A 58 7.35 11.84 -10.94
N ASN A 59 8.02 10.68 -11.05
CA ASN A 59 9.29 10.39 -10.38
C ASN A 59 9.22 10.57 -8.84
N ASP A 60 8.04 10.38 -8.26
CA ASP A 60 7.84 10.41 -6.81
C ASP A 60 8.11 9.02 -6.23
N ILE A 61 9.41 8.71 -6.09
CA ILE A 61 9.89 7.38 -5.65
C ILE A 61 9.43 7.05 -4.23
N GLU A 62 9.38 8.04 -3.35
CA GLU A 62 8.91 7.87 -1.98
C GLU A 62 7.45 7.41 -1.96
N THR A 63 6.57 8.08 -2.72
CA THR A 63 5.16 7.66 -2.84
C THR A 63 5.01 6.32 -3.54
N VAL A 64 5.86 6.01 -4.53
CA VAL A 64 5.88 4.67 -5.16
C VAL A 64 6.16 3.60 -4.09
N LEU A 65 7.24 3.75 -3.33
CA LEU A 65 7.61 2.78 -2.30
C LEU A 65 6.57 2.70 -1.19
N LYS A 66 6.02 3.82 -0.73
CA LYS A 66 4.91 3.83 0.25
C LYS A 66 3.70 3.03 -0.23
N ASN A 67 3.38 3.08 -1.53
CA ASN A 67 2.31 2.28 -2.11
C ASN A 67 2.67 0.79 -2.31
N LEU A 68 3.96 0.47 -2.50
CA LEU A 68 4.43 -0.89 -2.76
C LEU A 68 4.66 -1.70 -1.48
N ILE A 69 5.38 -1.12 -0.52
CA ILE A 69 5.86 -1.80 0.69
C ILE A 69 5.21 -1.27 1.98
N GLY A 70 4.49 -0.15 1.89
CA GLY A 70 3.90 0.52 3.04
C GLY A 70 4.84 1.51 3.72
N GLU A 71 4.26 2.40 4.53
CA GLU A 71 4.99 3.47 5.22
C GLU A 71 5.98 2.95 6.26
N ASP A 72 5.57 1.95 7.06
CA ASP A 72 6.43 1.36 8.10
C ASP A 72 7.65 0.66 7.49
N ALA A 73 7.46 -0.06 6.37
CA ALA A 73 8.57 -0.74 5.69
C ALA A 73 9.50 0.27 5.01
N LEU A 74 8.96 1.35 4.42
CA LEU A 74 9.76 2.42 3.85
C LEU A 74 10.64 3.09 4.91
N ALA A 75 10.11 3.37 6.11
CA ALA A 75 10.90 3.94 7.20
C ALA A 75 12.08 3.03 7.57
N ARG A 76 11.86 1.71 7.69
CA ARG A 76 12.94 0.74 7.97
C ARG A 76 13.98 0.66 6.85
N VAL A 77 13.55 0.74 5.59
CA VAL A 77 14.48 0.77 4.46
C VAL A 77 15.31 2.04 4.47
N ILE A 78 14.71 3.19 4.76
CA ILE A 78 15.44 4.47 4.87
C ILE A 78 16.47 4.38 6.00
N GLU A 79 16.06 3.89 7.18
CA GLU A 79 16.97 3.68 8.33
C GLU A 79 18.10 2.70 8.00
N ALA A 80 17.80 1.61 7.27
CA ALA A 80 18.81 0.64 6.84
C ALA A 80 19.76 1.18 5.75
N LEU A 81 19.36 2.23 5.03
CA LEU A 81 20.17 2.91 4.01
C LEU A 81 20.89 4.14 4.55
N GLU A 82 20.55 4.63 5.74
CA GLU A 82 21.27 5.71 6.40
C GLU A 82 22.65 5.21 6.85
N ASP A 83 23.70 5.68 6.17
CA ASP A 83 25.09 5.42 6.56
C ASP A 83 25.53 6.38 7.69
N GLU A 84 26.76 6.23 8.23
CA GLU A 84 27.28 7.07 9.33
C GLU A 84 27.21 8.61 9.07
N ASP A 85 27.13 9.01 7.80
CA ASP A 85 27.00 10.41 7.36
C ASP A 85 25.54 10.88 7.16
N GLY A 86 24.54 10.03 7.40
CA GLY A 86 23.11 10.37 7.34
C GLY A 86 22.56 10.63 5.94
N TYR A 87 23.27 10.20 4.89
CA TYR A 87 22.83 10.36 3.51
C TYR A 87 22.12 9.09 3.04
N SER A 88 20.78 9.11 2.99
CA SER A 88 20.02 8.04 2.33
C SER A 88 20.24 8.13 0.82
N ASP A 89 20.88 7.12 0.23
CA ASP A 89 21.18 7.12 -1.19
C ASP A 89 19.89 6.95 -2.01
N PHE A 90 19.44 8.03 -2.66
CA PHE A 90 18.27 8.03 -3.54
C PHE A 90 18.41 6.99 -4.68
N GLU A 91 19.64 6.69 -5.10
CA GLU A 91 19.89 5.64 -6.10
C GLU A 91 19.45 4.26 -5.57
N LYS A 92 19.63 3.99 -4.27
CA LYS A 92 19.20 2.75 -3.62
C LYS A 92 17.69 2.61 -3.53
N LEU A 93 16.97 3.71 -3.30
CA LEU A 93 15.50 3.68 -3.34
C LEU A 93 14.98 3.38 -4.75
N THR A 94 15.64 3.92 -5.77
CA THR A 94 15.31 3.62 -7.18
C THR A 94 15.66 2.17 -7.54
N GLU A 95 16.80 1.65 -7.05
CA GLU A 95 17.19 0.24 -7.18
C GLU A 95 16.11 -0.68 -6.58
N LEU A 96 15.62 -0.37 -5.39
CA LEU A 96 14.54 -1.12 -4.74
C LEU A 96 13.27 -1.16 -5.62
N VAL A 97 12.85 -0.02 -6.17
CA VAL A 97 11.69 0.00 -7.09
C VAL A 97 11.91 -0.98 -8.25
N ASN A 98 13.08 -0.96 -8.89
CA ASN A 98 13.38 -1.87 -10.00
C ASN A 98 13.33 -3.34 -9.57
N VAL A 99 13.92 -3.71 -8.44
CA VAL A 99 13.88 -5.08 -7.89
C VAL A 99 12.44 -5.55 -7.70
N ILE A 100 11.57 -4.69 -7.19
CA ILE A 100 10.15 -5.01 -6.98
C ILE A 100 9.46 -5.29 -8.33
N TYR A 101 9.63 -4.40 -9.31
CA TYR A 101 9.00 -4.56 -10.63
C TYR A 101 9.56 -5.78 -11.39
N GLU A 102 10.85 -6.09 -11.27
CA GLU A 102 11.44 -7.32 -11.82
C GLU A 102 10.85 -8.56 -11.14
N LYS A 103 10.76 -8.58 -9.81
CA LYS A 103 10.25 -9.74 -9.07
C LYS A 103 8.79 -10.04 -9.38
N VAL A 104 7.96 -8.99 -9.49
CA VAL A 104 6.53 -9.10 -9.82
C VAL A 104 6.31 -9.35 -11.33
N GLY A 105 7.15 -8.76 -12.18
CA GLY A 105 7.08 -8.91 -13.64
C GLY A 105 7.56 -10.29 -14.13
N ALA A 106 8.65 -10.82 -13.57
CA ALA A 106 9.25 -12.08 -14.00
C ALA A 106 8.38 -13.32 -13.77
N LYS A 107 7.41 -13.27 -12.85
CA LYS A 107 6.45 -14.38 -12.64
C LYS A 107 5.20 -14.29 -13.51
N ASN A 108 4.95 -13.15 -14.15
CA ASN A 108 3.80 -12.94 -15.04
C ASN A 108 4.16 -13.06 -16.53
N SER A 109 5.41 -13.45 -16.86
CA SER A 109 5.91 -13.60 -18.23
C SER A 109 6.15 -15.05 -18.64
#